data_AF-A0A7V4L8X1-F1
#
_entry.id   AF-A0A7V4L8X1-F1
#
_cell.length_a   1.000
_cell.length_b   1.000
_cell.length_c   1.000
_cell.angle_alpha   90.00
_cell.angle_beta   90.00
_cell.angle_gamma   90.00
#
_symmetry.space_group_name_H-M   'P 1'
#
loop_
_entity.id
_entity.type
_entity.pdbx_description
1 polymer ?
#
loop_
_entity_poly.entity_id
_entity_poly.type
_entity_poly.pdbx_seq_one_letter_code
_entity_poly.pdbx_strand_id
1 'polypeptide(L)'
;MCGIVGLVGPQEDSWLDRMNAVQSHRGPDDAGQWRDRVQGVSLAMRRLAIVDLSEGLQPMKDEDERHVLVFNGEIFNAPSLRRELQDLGMSFRTDHSDTEVILQGYRRWGEKVVERLNGMFAFVIYDRHHGVLFGARDPMGIKPLYILHQ
;
A
#
# COMPACT_ATOMS: atom_id res chain seq x y z
N MET A 1 -6.45 -4.54 -12.70
CA MET A 1 -5.99 -5.05 -11.40
C MET A 1 -4.77 -4.22 -11.04
N CYS A 2 -4.64 -3.54 -9.91
CA CYS A 2 -3.47 -2.69 -9.68
C CYS A 2 -2.13 -3.48 -9.68
N GLY A 3 -1.04 -2.80 -9.97
CA GLY A 3 0.34 -3.30 -9.81
C GLY A 3 1.02 -2.62 -8.62
N ILE A 4 1.86 -3.35 -7.89
CA ILE A 4 2.68 -2.80 -6.80
C ILE A 4 4.13 -3.29 -6.93
N VAL A 5 5.06 -2.45 -6.49
CA VAL A 5 6.51 -2.73 -6.44
C VAL A 5 7.05 -2.23 -5.11
N GLY A 6 7.92 -3.02 -4.49
CA GLY A 6 8.76 -2.61 -3.38
C GLY A 6 10.21 -3.04 -3.61
N LEU A 7 11.14 -2.13 -3.31
CA LEU A 7 12.58 -2.33 -3.38
C LEU A 7 13.21 -1.92 -2.05
N VAL A 8 14.19 -2.72 -1.59
CA VAL A 8 14.96 -2.48 -0.37
C VAL A 8 16.44 -2.76 -0.65
N GLY A 9 17.31 -1.87 -0.17
CA GLY A 9 18.76 -1.98 -0.29
C GLY A 9 19.36 -1.18 -1.45
N PRO A 10 20.63 -1.45 -1.80
CA PRO A 10 21.28 -0.83 -2.96
C PRO A 10 20.47 -1.09 -4.23
N GLN A 11 20.13 -0.01 -4.93
CA GLN A 11 19.28 -0.06 -6.12
C GLN A 11 19.85 0.88 -7.18
N GLU A 12 19.75 0.48 -8.45
CA GLU A 12 19.95 1.43 -9.54
C GLU A 12 18.73 2.35 -9.64
N ASP A 13 18.97 3.62 -9.95
CA ASP A 13 17.90 4.62 -10.07
C ASP A 13 16.77 4.17 -11.02
N SER A 14 17.12 3.43 -12.08
CA SER A 14 16.19 2.98 -13.13
C SER A 14 15.29 1.81 -12.73
N TRP A 15 15.62 1.05 -11.67
CA TRP A 15 14.94 -0.22 -11.37
C TRP A 15 13.46 -0.03 -11.05
N LEU A 16 13.14 0.93 -10.18
CA LEU A 16 11.75 1.19 -9.80
C LEU A 16 10.90 1.58 -11.01
N ASP A 17 11.43 2.43 -11.90
CA ASP A 17 10.72 2.86 -13.11
C ASP A 17 10.45 1.69 -14.04
N ARG A 18 11.46 0.86 -14.29
CA ARG A 18 11.35 -0.32 -15.15
C ARG A 18 10.36 -1.34 -14.58
N MET A 19 10.47 -1.65 -13.28
CA MET A 19 9.56 -2.57 -12.61
C MET A 19 8.13 -2.05 -12.55
N ASN A 20 7.94 -0.74 -12.39
CA ASN A 20 6.61 -0.14 -12.43
C ASN A 20 6.06 -0.12 -13.87
N ALA A 21 6.90 0.11 -14.89
CA ALA A 21 6.50 0.17 -16.29
C ALA A 21 6.03 -1.17 -16.84
N VAL A 22 6.70 -2.29 -16.51
CA VAL A 22 6.28 -3.63 -16.97
C VAL A 22 4.90 -4.04 -16.44
N GLN A 23 4.45 -3.43 -15.34
CA GLN A 23 3.12 -3.66 -14.76
C GLN A 23 2.04 -2.73 -15.31
N SER A 24 2.32 -1.88 -16.31
CA SER A 24 1.35 -0.91 -16.86
C SER A 24 0.04 -1.55 -17.34
N HIS A 25 0.11 -2.73 -17.95
CA HIS A 25 -1.06 -3.49 -18.39
C HIS A 25 -2.04 -3.86 -17.25
N ARG A 26 -1.56 -3.89 -16.01
CA ARG A 26 -2.36 -4.18 -14.83
C ARG A 26 -3.19 -2.93 -14.43
N GLY A 27 -2.56 -1.76 -14.44
CA GLY A 27 -3.14 -0.48 -14.06
C GLY A 27 -2.72 0.66 -15.01
N PRO A 28 -3.46 0.85 -16.12
CA PRO A 28 -3.13 1.86 -17.13
C PRO A 28 -3.57 3.28 -16.77
N ASP A 29 -4.41 3.44 -15.75
CA ASP A 29 -5.13 4.71 -15.50
C ASP A 29 -4.33 5.71 -14.67
N ASP A 30 -3.50 5.21 -13.74
CA ASP A 30 -2.66 6.06 -12.89
C ASP A 30 -1.38 5.33 -12.46
N ALA A 31 -0.37 6.12 -12.06
CA ALA A 31 0.90 5.61 -11.57
C ALA A 31 1.50 6.55 -10.53
N GLY A 32 2.06 5.96 -9.49
CA GLY A 32 2.77 6.72 -8.47
C GLY A 32 4.03 6.01 -8.01
N GLN A 33 4.95 6.79 -7.44
CA GLN A 33 6.22 6.32 -6.93
C GLN A 33 6.60 7.10 -5.69
N TRP A 34 7.35 6.46 -4.81
CA TRP A 34 7.95 7.05 -3.64
C TRP A 34 9.32 6.43 -3.41
N ARG A 35 10.30 7.26 -3.02
CA ARG A 35 11.70 6.84 -2.85
C ARG A 35 12.30 7.49 -1.60
N ASP A 36 12.89 6.66 -0.74
CA ASP A 36 13.78 7.06 0.34
C ASP A 36 15.20 6.62 -0.01
N ARG A 37 15.99 7.56 -0.54
CA ARG A 37 17.36 7.30 -0.97
C ARG A 37 18.32 7.08 0.20
N VAL A 38 18.00 7.61 1.38
CA VAL A 38 18.86 7.50 2.56
C VAL A 38 18.78 6.07 3.11
N GLN A 39 17.57 5.53 3.17
CA GLN A 39 17.33 4.17 3.68
C GLN A 39 17.36 3.09 2.58
N GLY A 40 17.47 3.49 1.30
CA GLY A 40 17.49 2.57 0.18
C GLY A 40 16.15 1.84 -0.02
N VAL A 41 15.03 2.52 0.25
CA VAL A 41 13.68 1.94 0.09
C VAL A 41 12.93 2.67 -1.00
N SER A 42 12.19 1.94 -1.83
CA SER A 42 11.36 2.54 -2.87
C SER A 42 10.11 1.73 -3.13
N LEU A 43 8.99 2.44 -3.29
CA LEU A 43 7.66 1.87 -3.51
C LEU A 43 7.05 2.47 -4.76
N ALA A 44 6.35 1.67 -5.56
CA ALA A 44 5.63 2.17 -6.72
C ALA A 44 4.33 1.41 -6.95
N MET A 45 3.43 2.04 -7.68
CA MET A 45 2.14 1.45 -8.03
C MET A 45 1.69 1.79 -9.46
N ARG A 46 0.82 0.92 -9.97
CA ARG A 46 -0.03 1.11 -11.15
C ARG A 46 -1.47 0.92 -10.75
N ARG A 47 -2.34 1.87 -11.06
CA ARG A 47 -3.75 1.81 -10.69
C ARG A 47 -4.62 1.43 -11.88
N LEU A 48 -5.53 0.49 -11.66
CA LEU A 48 -6.72 0.35 -12.50
C LEU A 48 -7.87 0.98 -11.72
N ALA A 49 -8.52 1.98 -12.30
CA ALA A 49 -9.63 2.67 -11.69
C ALA A 49 -10.93 1.92 -11.97
N ILE A 50 -11.33 1.07 -11.02
CA ILE A 50 -12.64 0.39 -11.05
C ILE A 50 -13.69 1.21 -10.28
N VAL A 51 -13.26 1.86 -9.19
CA VAL A 51 -14.09 2.73 -8.33
C VAL A 51 -13.32 4.03 -8.10
N ASP A 52 -14.03 5.15 -8.29
CA ASP A 52 -13.66 6.57 -8.17
C ASP A 52 -12.16 6.93 -8.21
N LEU A 53 -11.76 7.61 -9.28
CA LEU A 53 -10.39 8.06 -9.52
C LEU A 53 -9.88 9.12 -8.54
N SER A 54 -10.77 9.86 -7.87
CA SER A 54 -10.39 11.10 -7.19
C SER A 54 -9.71 10.91 -5.82
N GLU A 55 -9.86 9.75 -5.19
CA GLU A 55 -9.30 9.45 -3.88
C GLU A 55 -8.37 8.22 -3.88
N GLY A 56 -7.50 8.13 -2.86
CA GLY A 56 -6.65 6.96 -2.68
C GLY A 56 -5.39 6.93 -3.56
N LEU A 57 -4.80 8.10 -3.83
CA LEU A 57 -3.49 8.21 -4.49
C LEU A 57 -2.44 7.38 -3.74
N GLN A 58 -1.60 6.68 -4.51
CA GLN A 58 -0.60 5.77 -3.98
C GLN A 58 0.76 5.98 -4.66
N PRO A 59 1.90 5.77 -3.98
CA PRO A 59 2.03 5.32 -2.59
C PRO A 59 1.42 6.30 -1.57
N MET A 60 0.60 5.79 -0.66
CA MET A 60 -0.11 6.60 0.32
C MET A 60 0.76 6.77 1.56
N LYS A 61 0.92 8.01 2.01
CA LYS A 61 1.66 8.35 3.23
C LYS A 61 0.71 8.64 4.38
N ASP A 62 1.08 8.40 5.63
CA ASP A 62 0.28 8.90 6.77
C ASP A 62 0.52 10.40 6.99
N GLU A 63 -0.02 10.98 8.06
CA GLU A 63 0.02 12.44 8.31
C GLU A 63 1.45 12.96 8.53
N ASP A 64 2.23 12.20 9.29
CA ASP A 64 3.63 12.53 9.60
C ASP A 64 4.61 11.99 8.55
N GLU A 65 4.08 11.42 7.46
CA GLU A 65 4.80 10.70 6.42
C GLU A 65 5.75 9.60 6.96
N ARG A 66 5.49 9.09 8.16
CA ARG A 66 6.25 8.01 8.78
C ARG A 66 6.00 6.68 8.07
N HIS A 67 4.75 6.41 7.72
CA HIS A 67 4.34 5.18 7.06
C HIS A 67 4.00 5.43 5.61
N VAL A 68 4.45 4.54 4.72
CA VAL A 68 4.19 4.63 3.28
C VAL A 68 3.66 3.30 2.77
N LEU A 69 2.51 3.30 2.12
CA LEU A 69 1.75 2.11 1.71
C LEU A 69 1.56 2.07 0.19
N VAL A 70 1.76 0.88 -0.38
CA VAL A 70 1.22 0.51 -1.70
C VAL A 70 0.33 -0.73 -1.56
N PHE A 71 -0.77 -0.76 -2.31
CA PHE A 71 -1.85 -1.72 -2.17
C PHE A 71 -2.46 -2.06 -3.53
N ASN A 72 -2.67 -3.36 -3.75
CA ASN A 72 -3.42 -3.91 -4.85
C ASN A 72 -4.49 -4.84 -4.27
N GLY A 73 -5.75 -4.42 -4.34
CA GLY A 73 -6.82 -5.21 -3.76
C GLY A 73 -8.12 -4.45 -3.63
N GLU A 74 -8.98 -5.01 -2.79
CA GLU A 74 -10.18 -4.37 -2.26
C GLU A 74 -10.44 -4.94 -0.86
N ILE A 75 -10.74 -4.06 0.10
CA ILE A 75 -11.10 -4.44 1.48
C ILE A 75 -12.61 -4.27 1.66
N PHE A 76 -13.33 -5.39 1.60
CA PHE A 76 -14.80 -5.42 1.64
C PHE A 76 -15.39 -4.88 2.95
N ASN A 77 -14.67 -5.06 4.08
CA ASN A 77 -15.11 -4.52 5.37
C ASN A 77 -14.54 -3.13 5.69
N ALA A 78 -13.95 -2.41 4.72
CA ALA A 78 -13.35 -1.09 4.93
C ALA A 78 -14.29 -0.07 5.59
N PRO A 79 -15.59 0.08 5.19
CA PRO A 79 -16.49 1.02 5.85
C PRO A 79 -16.71 0.71 7.34
N SER A 80 -16.72 -0.57 7.71
CA SER A 80 -16.86 -0.99 9.11
C SER A 80 -15.59 -0.70 9.90
N LEU A 81 -14.43 -1.06 9.36
CA LEU A 81 -13.14 -0.80 10.00
C LEU A 81 -12.84 0.70 10.13
N ARG A 82 -13.25 1.50 9.15
CA ARG A 82 -13.12 2.97 9.22
C ARG A 82 -13.84 3.52 10.45
N ARG A 83 -15.11 3.12 10.66
CA ARG A 83 -15.89 3.56 11.83
C ARG A 83 -15.23 3.14 13.14
N GLU A 84 -14.79 1.88 13.23
CA GLU A 84 -14.07 1.40 14.40
C GLU A 84 -12.78 2.20 14.67
N LEU A 85 -12.00 2.50 13.62
CA LEU A 85 -10.79 3.29 13.75
C LEU A 85 -11.10 4.74 14.17
N GLN A 86 -12.18 5.34 13.65
CA GLN A 86 -12.66 6.66 14.07
C GLN A 86 -13.09 6.67 15.56
N ASP A 87 -13.79 5.63 16.01
CA ASP A 87 -14.17 5.47 17.42
C ASP A 87 -12.93 5.30 18.33
N LEU A 88 -11.83 4.75 17.78
CA LEU A 88 -10.53 4.66 18.42
C LEU A 88 -9.68 5.93 18.31
N GLY A 89 -10.22 7.01 17.73
CA GLY A 89 -9.57 8.31 17.63
C GLY A 89 -8.67 8.51 16.41
N MET A 90 -8.72 7.61 15.41
CA MET A 90 -7.94 7.75 14.18
C MET A 90 -8.64 8.70 13.20
N SER A 91 -7.87 9.64 12.64
CA SER A 91 -8.34 10.56 11.60
C SER A 91 -8.15 10.00 10.20
N PHE A 92 -9.00 10.42 9.26
CA PHE A 92 -8.95 10.06 7.85
C PHE A 92 -9.03 11.33 6.98
N ARG A 93 -8.29 11.35 5.88
CA ARG A 93 -8.23 12.49 4.94
C ARG A 93 -8.98 12.23 3.64
N THR A 94 -9.17 10.97 3.27
CA THR A 94 -10.08 10.57 2.19
C THR A 94 -11.49 10.43 2.73
N ASP A 95 -12.49 10.29 1.87
CA ASP A 95 -13.85 9.92 2.26
C ASP A 95 -14.05 8.40 2.28
N HIS A 96 -13.55 7.67 1.27
CA HIS A 96 -13.87 6.24 1.08
C HIS A 96 -12.69 5.32 0.71
N SER A 97 -11.44 5.73 0.94
CA SER A 97 -10.27 4.90 0.58
C SER A 97 -10.02 3.72 1.55
N ASP A 98 -10.07 2.50 1.01
CA ASP A 98 -9.63 1.29 1.73
C ASP A 98 -8.12 1.24 1.97
N THR A 99 -7.33 1.87 1.10
CA THR A 99 -5.90 2.08 1.28
C THR A 99 -5.63 2.84 2.57
N GLU A 100 -6.41 3.90 2.84
CA GLU A 100 -6.27 4.65 4.09
C GLU A 100 -6.71 3.84 5.31
N VAL A 101 -7.72 2.99 5.17
CA VAL A 101 -8.13 2.05 6.24
C VAL A 101 -7.00 1.08 6.61
N ILE A 102 -6.28 0.54 5.62
CA ILE A 102 -5.11 -0.32 5.89
C ILE A 102 -4.03 0.48 6.62
N LEU A 103 -3.73 1.69 6.16
CA LEU A 103 -2.67 2.53 6.71
C LEU A 103 -2.96 2.94 8.16
N GLN A 104 -4.18 3.43 8.44
CA GLN A 104 -4.60 3.79 9.79
C GLN A 104 -4.73 2.55 10.69
N GLY A 105 -5.21 1.42 10.14
CA GLY A 105 -5.25 0.14 10.84
C GLY A 105 -3.86 -0.33 11.27
N TYR A 106 -2.86 -0.21 10.39
CA TYR A 106 -1.47 -0.52 10.73
C TYR A 106 -0.90 0.42 11.80
N ARG A 107 -1.17 1.74 11.73
CA ARG A 107 -0.78 2.68 12.80
C ARG A 107 -1.36 2.29 14.16
N ARG A 108 -2.60 1.76 14.18
CA ARG A 108 -3.32 1.42 15.41
C ARG A 108 -3.00 0.04 15.97
N TRP A 109 -2.87 -0.96 15.11
CA TRP A 109 -2.77 -2.38 15.46
C TRP A 109 -1.45 -3.03 15.06
N GLY A 110 -0.58 -2.32 14.34
CA GLY A 110 0.65 -2.87 13.76
C GLY A 110 0.34 -3.98 12.75
N GLU A 111 1.20 -4.99 12.74
CA GLU A 111 1.09 -6.17 11.86
C GLU A 111 -0.23 -6.92 12.03
N LYS A 112 -0.86 -6.84 13.22
CA LYS A 112 -2.17 -7.47 13.49
C LYS A 112 -3.32 -6.87 12.69
N VAL A 113 -3.09 -5.79 11.95
CA VAL A 113 -4.06 -5.27 10.97
C VAL A 113 -4.55 -6.38 10.04
N VAL A 114 -3.70 -7.34 9.66
CA VAL A 114 -4.06 -8.44 8.74
C VAL A 114 -5.20 -9.32 9.26
N GLU A 115 -5.33 -9.47 10.57
CA GLU A 115 -6.40 -10.26 11.21
C GLU A 115 -7.77 -9.57 11.13
N ARG A 116 -7.78 -8.27 10.81
CA ARG A 116 -8.97 -7.42 10.74
C ARG A 116 -9.50 -7.29 9.32
N LEU A 117 -8.66 -7.53 8.32
CA LEU A 117 -9.00 -7.29 6.91
C LEU A 117 -9.82 -8.43 6.34
N ASN A 118 -10.98 -8.10 5.76
CA ASN A 118 -11.74 -9.00 4.90
C ASN A 118 -11.72 -8.44 3.48
N GLY A 119 -11.16 -9.20 2.54
CA GLY A 119 -10.97 -8.74 1.17
C GLY A 119 -10.03 -9.62 0.37
N MET A 120 -9.71 -9.13 -0.82
CA MET A 120 -8.67 -9.69 -1.69
C MET A 120 -7.56 -8.65 -1.79
N PHE A 121 -6.36 -8.93 -1.31
CA PHE A 121 -5.34 -7.90 -1.14
C PHE A 121 -3.91 -8.42 -1.23
N ALA A 122 -3.06 -7.55 -1.74
CA ALA A 122 -1.63 -7.57 -1.53
C ALA A 122 -1.20 -6.14 -1.22
N PHE A 123 -0.43 -5.93 -0.15
CA PHE A 123 0.09 -4.61 0.17
C PHE A 123 1.49 -4.67 0.78
N VAL A 124 2.16 -3.52 0.75
CA VAL A 124 3.46 -3.28 1.37
C VAL A 124 3.42 -1.94 2.09
N ILE A 125 3.80 -1.93 3.37
CA ILE A 125 3.97 -0.75 4.21
C ILE A 125 5.43 -0.61 4.58
N TYR A 126 5.99 0.58 4.42
CA TYR A 126 7.28 0.95 4.96
C TYR A 126 7.11 1.83 6.21
N ASP A 127 7.61 1.40 7.35
CA ASP A 127 7.76 2.22 8.56
C ASP A 127 9.16 2.84 8.57
N ARG A 128 9.24 4.13 8.22
CA ARG A 128 10.49 4.88 8.13
C ARG A 128 11.19 5.07 9.47
N HIS A 129 10.44 5.06 10.56
CA HIS A 129 11.02 5.26 11.89
C HIS A 129 11.83 4.02 12.33
N HIS A 130 11.30 2.84 12.06
CA HIS A 130 11.96 1.58 12.41
C HIS A 130 12.80 0.98 11.27
N GLY A 131 12.68 1.50 10.05
CA GLY A 131 13.37 0.94 8.88
C GLY A 131 12.81 -0.43 8.47
N VAL A 132 11.52 -0.67 8.67
CA VAL A 132 10.89 -1.98 8.46
C VAL A 132 9.93 -1.93 7.27
N LEU A 133 10.06 -2.91 6.39
CA LEU A 133 9.11 -3.15 5.30
C LEU A 133 8.22 -4.34 5.68
N PHE A 134 6.93 -4.09 5.85
CA PHE A 134 5.92 -5.10 6.14
C PHE A 134 5.07 -5.36 4.91
N GLY A 135 5.02 -6.62 4.46
CA GLY A 135 4.20 -7.04 3.32
C GLY A 135 3.17 -8.08 3.74
N ALA A 136 1.96 -7.98 3.21
CA ALA A 136 0.90 -8.96 3.47
C ALA A 136 0.11 -9.29 2.20
N ARG A 137 -0.45 -10.49 2.19
CA ARG A 137 -1.32 -11.03 1.13
C ARG A 137 -2.56 -11.64 1.77
N ASP A 138 -3.69 -11.60 1.07
CA ASP A 138 -4.92 -12.20 1.54
C ASP A 138 -4.78 -13.72 1.77
N PRO A 139 -5.57 -14.33 2.68
CA PRO A 139 -5.39 -15.72 3.09
C PRO A 139 -5.48 -16.76 1.96
N MET A 140 -6.24 -16.45 0.91
CA MET A 140 -6.41 -17.33 -0.25
C MET A 140 -5.43 -17.03 -1.39
N GLY A 141 -4.64 -15.97 -1.26
CA GLY A 141 -3.72 -15.51 -2.28
C GLY A 141 -4.40 -15.05 -3.56
N ILE A 142 -5.58 -14.42 -3.49
CA ILE A 142 -6.31 -13.91 -4.65
C ILE A 142 -5.48 -12.84 -5.38
N LYS A 143 -4.86 -11.90 -4.65
CA LYS A 143 -3.96 -10.92 -5.27
C LYS A 143 -2.53 -11.43 -5.23
N PRO A 144 -1.80 -11.43 -6.37
CA PRO A 144 -0.43 -11.94 -6.40
C PRO A 144 0.54 -10.98 -5.69
N LEU A 145 1.48 -11.55 -4.93
CA LEU A 145 2.63 -10.87 -4.34
C LEU A 145 3.83 -11.82 -4.45
N TYR A 146 4.94 -11.33 -4.99
CA TYR A 146 6.18 -12.10 -5.18
C TYR A 146 7.32 -11.40 -4.45
N ILE A 147 8.22 -12.19 -3.87
CA ILE A 147 9.41 -11.70 -3.16
C ILE A 147 10.63 -12.33 -3.83
N LEU A 148 11.62 -11.49 -4.10
CA LEU A 148 12.96 -11.89 -4.51
C LEU A 148 13.94 -11.30 -3.51
N HIS A 149 14.83 -12.13 -2.99
CA HIS A 149 15.97 -11.72 -2.18
C HIS A 149 17.22 -12.25 -2.86
N GLN A 150 18.24 -11.41 -3.02
CA GLN A 150 19.53 -11.76 -3.59
C GLN A 150 20.60 -11.70 -2.51
#